data_AF-A0A924TD37-F1
#
_entry.id   AF-A0A924TD37-F1
#
_cell.length_a   1.000
_cell.length_b   1.000
_cell.length_c   1.000
_cell.angle_alpha   90.00
_cell.angle_beta   90.00
_cell.angle_gamma   90.00
#
_symmetry.space_group_name_H-M   'P 1'
#
loop_
_entity.id
_entity.type
_entity.pdbx_description
1 polymer ?
#
loop_
_entity_poly.entity_id
_entity_poly.type
_entity_poly.pdbx_seq_one_letter_code
_entity_poly.pdbx_strand_id
1 'polypeptide(L)'
;MNLQDNPLLGTWHLVRWDINYGDGREPTLPYGDSATGMIAYTTDGFMSACIARGGRGKLSSASVRSAPVDERLAAFESYFQYAG
;
A
#
# COMPACT_ATOMS: atom_id res chain seq x y z
N MET A 1 -28.12 1.95 13.68
CA MET A 1 -26.76 2.39 14.03
C MET A 1 -26.37 3.45 13.02
N ASN A 2 -26.17 4.71 13.43
CA ASN A 2 -25.82 5.78 12.50
C ASN A 2 -24.36 5.60 12.09
N LEU A 3 -24.09 5.37 10.80
CA LEU A 3 -22.73 5.21 10.29
C LEU A 3 -21.87 6.47 10.51
N GLN A 4 -22.49 7.64 10.74
CA GLN A 4 -21.81 8.92 10.93
C GLN A 4 -20.91 9.01 12.17
N ASP A 5 -21.08 8.13 13.16
CA ASP A 5 -20.25 8.12 14.38
C ASP A 5 -19.09 7.10 14.31
N ASN A 6 -18.84 6.47 13.17
CA ASN A 6 -17.72 5.53 13.03
C ASN A 6 -16.40 6.30 12.84
N PRO A 7 -15.48 6.29 13.83
CA PRO A 7 -14.24 7.06 13.77
C PRO A 7 -13.25 6.55 12.73
N LEU A 8 -13.50 5.38 12.13
CA LEU A 8 -12.66 4.83 11.07
C LEU A 8 -12.97 5.45 9.70
N LEU A 9 -14.17 6.00 9.51
CA LEU A 9 -14.58 6.57 8.23
C LEU A 9 -13.64 7.69 7.80
N GLY A 10 -13.23 7.63 6.53
CA GLY A 10 -12.31 8.59 5.94
C GLY A 10 -11.09 7.92 5.32
N THR A 11 -10.08 8.75 5.05
CA THR A 11 -8.83 8.35 4.41
C THR A 11 -7.67 8.60 5.36
N TRP A 12 -6.85 7.58 5.54
CA TRP A 12 -5.70 7.59 6.43
C TRP A 12 -4.44 7.36 5.63
N HIS A 13 -3.40 8.15 5.88
CA HIS A 13 -2.10 7.98 5.23
C HIS A 13 -1.23 7.03 6.04
N LEU A 14 -0.51 6.16 5.33
CA LEU A 14 0.44 5.25 5.94
C LEU A 14 1.59 6.04 6.57
N VAL A 15 1.87 5.77 7.84
CA VAL A 15 3.05 6.28 8.54
C VAL A 15 4.21 5.29 8.47
N ARG A 16 3.92 3.99 8.68
CA ARG A 16 4.89 2.90 8.65
C ARG A 16 4.19 1.55 8.50
N TRP A 17 4.87 0.57 7.91
CA TRP A 17 4.49 -0.84 7.95
C TRP A 17 5.68 -1.69 8.38
N ASP A 18 5.57 -2.28 9.57
CA ASP A 18 6.40 -3.39 10.03
C ASP A 18 5.58 -4.65 10.32
N ILE A 19 6.22 -5.81 10.18
CA ILE A 19 5.69 -7.10 10.62
C ILE A 19 6.49 -7.53 11.84
N ASN A 20 5.84 -7.51 13.01
CA ASN A 20 6.38 -8.05 14.25
C ASN A 20 6.05 -9.53 14.35
N TYR A 21 7.01 -10.33 14.82
CA TYR A 21 6.87 -11.77 14.93
C TYR A 21 6.85 -12.20 16.40
N GLY A 22 5.95 -13.12 16.73
CA GLY A 22 5.80 -13.61 18.11
C GLY A 22 6.95 -14.49 18.62
N ASP A 23 7.88 -14.88 17.74
CA ASP A 23 9.04 -15.71 18.08
C ASP A 23 10.32 -14.90 18.36
N GLY A 24 10.20 -13.57 18.42
CA GLY A 24 11.28 -12.66 18.82
C GLY A 24 12.30 -12.35 17.73
N ARG A 25 12.10 -12.79 16.48
CA ARG A 25 12.93 -12.30 15.36
C ARG A 25 12.66 -10.82 15.09
N GLU A 26 13.66 -10.15 14.52
CA GLU A 26 13.56 -8.73 14.16
C GLU A 26 12.36 -8.43 13.24
N PRO A 27 11.68 -7.29 13.43
CA PRO A 27 10.58 -6.90 12.56
C PRO A 27 11.05 -6.74 11.12
N THR A 28 10.23 -7.17 10.16
CA THR A 28 10.51 -6.93 8.74
C THR A 28 9.72 -5.73 8.23
N LEU A 29 10.26 -5.10 7.18
CA LEU A 29 9.66 -3.95 6.50
C LEU A 29 9.34 -4.36 5.06
N PRO A 30 8.14 -4.91 4.77
CA PRO A 30 7.82 -5.46 3.46
C PRO A 30 8.04 -4.47 2.32
N TYR A 31 7.71 -3.20 2.57
CA TYR A 31 7.85 -2.09 1.63
C TYR A 31 8.96 -1.10 2.04
N GLY A 32 9.90 -1.53 2.88
CA GLY A 32 10.99 -0.69 3.39
C GLY A 32 10.55 0.32 4.45
N ASP A 33 11.52 1.07 4.97
CA ASP A 33 11.34 2.10 5.99
C ASP A 33 10.61 3.35 5.50
N SER A 34 10.57 3.54 4.18
CA SER A 34 10.01 4.69 3.47
C SER A 34 8.76 4.32 2.68
N ALA A 35 8.05 3.26 3.11
CA ALA A 35 6.77 2.87 2.53
C ALA A 35 5.76 4.02 2.59
N THR A 36 4.97 4.18 1.52
CA THR A 36 3.92 5.19 1.41
C THR A 36 2.60 4.54 1.03
N GLY A 37 1.48 5.16 1.36
CA GLY A 37 0.18 4.61 0.98
C GLY A 37 -0.97 5.29 1.69
N MET A 38 -2.16 4.76 1.45
CA MET A 38 -3.36 5.14 2.19
C MET A 38 -4.31 3.96 2.34
N ILE A 39 -5.20 4.07 3.32
CA ILE A 39 -6.38 3.22 3.48
C ILE A 39 -7.61 4.11 3.58
N ALA A 40 -8.69 3.72 2.91
CA ALA A 40 -9.97 4.41 2.91
C ALA A 40 -11.06 3.48 3.43
N TYR A 41 -11.85 3.96 4.40
CA TYR A 41 -13.09 3.35 4.86
C TYR A 41 -14.24 4.26 4.46
N THR A 42 -15.18 3.73 3.67
CA THR A 42 -16.28 4.52 3.10
C THR A 42 -17.60 4.27 3.81
N THR A 43 -18.53 5.22 3.67
CA THR A 43 -19.85 5.18 4.33
C THR A 43 -20.76 4.06 3.85
N ASP A 44 -20.51 3.53 2.66
CA ASP A 44 -21.22 2.41 2.05
C ASP A 44 -20.62 1.04 2.41
N GLY A 45 -19.62 1.01 3.31
CA GLY A 45 -19.09 -0.21 3.89
C GLY A 45 -17.89 -0.81 3.16
N PHE A 46 -17.33 -0.13 2.16
CA PHE A 46 -16.10 -0.57 1.48
C PHE A 46 -14.83 -0.18 2.24
N MET A 47 -13.79 -0.98 2.02
CA MET A 47 -12.43 -0.65 2.39
C MET A 47 -11.49 -0.83 1.20
N SER A 48 -10.62 0.15 0.98
CA SER A 48 -9.53 0.01 0.02
C SER A 48 -8.21 0.49 0.61
N ALA A 49 -7.14 -0.23 0.31
CA ALA A 49 -5.79 0.13 0.71
C ALA A 49 -4.86 0.09 -0.50
N CYS A 50 -3.98 1.09 -0.61
CA CYS A 50 -2.89 1.13 -1.57
C CYS A 50 -1.58 1.42 -0.84
N ILE A 51 -0.55 0.61 -1.09
CA ILE A 51 0.76 0.76 -0.44
C ILE A 51 1.86 0.54 -1.46
N ALA A 52 2.92 1.33 -1.37
CA ALA A 52 4.06 1.29 -2.27
C ALA A 52 5.38 1.36 -1.49
N ARG A 53 6.41 0.69 -2.00
CA ARG A 53 7.79 0.87 -1.54
C ARG A 53 8.21 2.32 -1.79
N GLY A 54 9.03 2.89 -0.89
CA GLY A 54 9.68 4.17 -1.13
C GLY A 54 10.65 4.12 -2.32
N GLY A 55 10.87 5.25 -3.00
CA GLY A 55 11.89 5.37 -4.04
C GLY A 55 11.67 4.51 -5.30
N ARG A 56 10.41 4.15 -5.61
CA ARG A 56 10.10 3.38 -6.83
C ARG A 56 10.61 4.09 -8.09
N GLY A 57 11.31 3.33 -8.93
CA GLY A 57 11.77 3.81 -10.22
C GLY A 57 10.59 4.19 -11.13
N LYS A 58 10.76 5.25 -11.92
CA LYS A 58 9.84 5.56 -13.01
C LYS A 58 10.06 4.54 -14.13
N LEU A 59 8.99 4.15 -14.79
CA LEU A 59 9.09 3.38 -16.02
C LEU A 59 9.75 4.24 -17.10
N SER A 60 10.58 3.62 -17.93
CA SER A 60 11.19 4.28 -19.09
C SER A 60 10.19 4.56 -20.21
N SER A 61 9.09 3.81 -20.25
CA SER A 61 7.98 4.01 -21.19
C SER A 61 6.85 4.85 -20.60
N ALA A 62 6.18 5.63 -21.46
CA ALA A 62 4.95 6.35 -21.13
C ALA A 62 3.75 5.42 -20.85
N SER A 63 3.81 4.15 -21.27
CA SER A 63 2.77 3.15 -21.01
C SER A 63 3.37 1.94 -20.29
N VAL A 64 2.75 1.55 -19.18
CA VAL A 64 3.11 0.34 -18.42
C VAL A 64 3.10 -0.90 -19.32
N ARG A 65 2.21 -0.94 -20.32
CA ARG A 65 2.07 -2.10 -21.22
C ARG A 65 3.25 -2.27 -22.17
N SER A 66 3.97 -1.20 -22.49
CA SER A 66 5.14 -1.22 -23.37
C SER A 66 6.47 -1.02 -22.65
N ALA A 67 6.46 -0.84 -21.32
CA ALA A 67 7.68 -0.80 -20.52
C ALA A 67 8.40 -2.18 -20.54
N PRO A 68 9.73 -2.20 -20.40
CA PRO A 68 10.51 -3.42 -20.21
C PRO A 68 9.92 -4.33 -19.12
N VAL A 69 10.08 -5.65 -19.31
CA VAL A 69 9.46 -6.66 -18.44
C VAL A 69 9.98 -6.58 -17.00
N ASP A 70 11.28 -6.36 -16.84
CA ASP A 70 11.96 -6.17 -15.56
C ASP A 70 11.45 -4.92 -14.82
N GLU A 71 11.26 -3.81 -15.52
CA GLU A 71 10.67 -2.61 -14.92
C GLU A 71 9.23 -2.84 -14.46
N ARG A 72 8.42 -3.56 -15.27
CA ARG A 72 7.04 -3.91 -14.93
C ARG A 72 6.98 -4.84 -13.72
N LEU A 73 7.88 -5.82 -13.66
CA LEU A 73 7.99 -6.75 -12.53
C LEU A 73 8.36 -5.98 -11.26
N ALA A 74 9.40 -5.14 -11.32
CA ALA A 74 9.80 -4.29 -10.20
C ALA A 74 8.67 -3.36 -9.76
N ALA A 75 7.91 -2.80 -10.70
CA ALA A 75 6.75 -1.95 -10.39
C ALA A 75 5.62 -2.73 -9.68
N PHE A 76 5.39 -3.99 -10.07
CA PHE A 76 4.38 -4.86 -9.46
C PHE A 76 4.79 -5.33 -8.07
N GLU A 77 6.01 -5.85 -7.90
CA GLU A 77 6.51 -6.34 -6.61
C GLU A 77 6.64 -5.24 -5.55
N SER A 78 6.74 -3.98 -5.98
CA SER A 78 6.87 -2.81 -5.10
C SER A 78 5.53 -2.11 -4.80
N TYR A 79 4.40 -2.72 -5.14
CA TYR A 79 3.06 -2.15 -4.90
C TYR A 79 2.05 -3.21 -4.43
N PHE A 80 1.24 -2.83 -3.45
CA PHE A 80 0.13 -3.60 -2.91
C PHE A 80 -1.18 -2.83 -3.07
N GLN A 81 -2.23 -3.51 -3.51
CA GLN A 81 -3.59 -2.99 -3.56
C GLN A 81 -4.56 -4.01 -2.98
N TYR A 82 -5.50 -3.51 -2.17
CA TYR A 82 -6.70 -4.22 -1.76
C TYR A 82 -7.94 -3.35 -1.99
N ALA A 83 -9.03 -3.97 -2.40
CA ALA A 83 -10.36 -3.36 -2.46
C ALA A 83 -11.40 -4.45 -2.18
N GLY A 84 -12.28 -4.22 -1.21
CA GLY A 84 -13.30 -5.17 -0.77
C GLY A 84 -14.37 -4.54 0.09
#